data_AF-A0A2T7TEV5-F1
#
_entry.id   AF-A0A2T7TEV5-F1
#
_cell.length_a   1.000
_cell.length_b   1.000
_cell.length_c   1.000
_cell.angle_alpha   90.00
_cell.angle_beta   90.00
_cell.angle_gamma   90.00
#
_symmetry.space_group_name_H-M   'P 1'
#
loop_
_entity.id
_entity.type
_entity.pdbx_description
1 polymer ?
#
loop_
_entity_poly.entity_id
_entity_poly.type
_entity_poly.pdbx_seq_one_letter_code
_entity_poly.pdbx_strand_id
1 'polypeptide(L)'
;MLRQAERLARAGYLALMPDLFTQGGVRRCLVPTMRASRSGHGRAYQDIEAARTFLTESPDCTGAVGIIGFCMGGAFALMSAGRGSFDAASANYGMLPEQLDRVLAGACPVVASYGGRDRMLKGAAAELDSALERLGVVHDVKEYPQAGHAFLNDTEVGPRPLRPLLRVTGMGPHPEAAADAWRRIETFFDTHLKQPTTSG
;
A
#
# COMPACT_ATOMS: atom_id res chain seq x y z
N MET A 1 8.30 -7.15 -6.26
CA MET A 1 6.83 -6.96 -6.26
C MET A 1 6.07 -8.21 -6.67
N LEU A 2 6.51 -9.00 -7.67
CA LEU A 2 5.89 -10.30 -8.02
C LEU A 2 5.63 -11.21 -6.80
N ARG A 3 6.61 -11.34 -5.90
CA ARG A 3 6.45 -12.13 -4.67
C ARG A 3 5.32 -11.68 -3.74
N GLN A 4 4.98 -10.38 -3.74
CA GLN A 4 3.86 -9.88 -2.92
C GLN A 4 2.52 -10.24 -3.56
N ALA A 5 2.43 -10.19 -4.89
CA ALA A 5 1.26 -10.71 -5.61
C ALA A 5 1.10 -12.23 -5.41
N GLU A 6 2.20 -12.99 -5.51
CA GLU A 6 2.20 -14.43 -5.21
C GLU A 6 1.81 -14.74 -3.76
N ARG A 7 2.23 -13.89 -2.81
CA ARG A 7 1.85 -14.04 -1.40
C ARG A 7 0.34 -13.88 -1.22
N LEU A 8 -0.26 -12.85 -1.82
CA LEU A 8 -1.71 -12.65 -1.80
C LEU A 8 -2.45 -13.80 -2.52
N ALA A 9 -1.94 -14.27 -3.65
CA ALA A 9 -2.49 -15.43 -4.35
C ALA A 9 -2.49 -16.68 -3.46
N ARG A 10 -1.39 -16.95 -2.74
CA ARG A 10 -1.31 -18.05 -1.77
C ARG A 10 -2.24 -17.87 -0.56
N ALA A 11 -2.60 -16.64 -0.20
CA ALA A 11 -3.58 -16.34 0.85
C ALA A 11 -5.05 -16.44 0.37
N GLY A 12 -5.27 -16.80 -0.90
CA GLY A 12 -6.59 -17.03 -1.49
C GLY A 12 -7.20 -15.81 -2.17
N TYR A 13 -6.42 -14.78 -2.52
CA TYR A 13 -6.90 -13.61 -3.26
C TYR A 13 -6.59 -13.71 -4.75
N LEU A 14 -7.50 -13.22 -5.60
CA LEU A 14 -7.18 -12.88 -6.98
C LEU A 14 -6.29 -11.63 -6.98
N ALA A 15 -5.02 -11.77 -7.36
CA ALA A 15 -4.03 -10.69 -7.28
C ALA A 15 -3.60 -10.18 -8.66
N LEU A 16 -3.73 -8.86 -8.88
CA LEU A 16 -3.24 -8.17 -10.06
C LEU A 16 -2.26 -7.07 -9.67
N MET A 17 -1.10 -7.04 -10.34
CA MET A 17 -0.09 -6.00 -10.17
C MET A 17 0.07 -5.23 -11.49
N PRO A 18 -0.62 -4.09 -11.68
CA PRO A 18 -0.51 -3.32 -12.92
C PRO A 18 0.88 -2.73 -13.09
N ASP A 19 1.39 -2.72 -14.32
CA ASP A 19 2.57 -1.94 -14.67
C ASP A 19 2.18 -0.47 -14.82
N LEU A 20 2.65 0.39 -13.91
CA LEU A 20 2.39 1.83 -13.96
C LEU A 20 3.34 2.59 -14.90
N PHE A 21 4.19 1.88 -15.65
CA PHE A 21 5.18 2.43 -16.57
C PHE A 21 4.95 2.03 -18.04
N THR A 22 3.71 1.73 -18.41
CA THR A 22 3.30 1.26 -19.74
C THR A 22 3.62 2.24 -20.89
N GLN A 23 3.77 3.54 -20.61
CA GLN A 23 4.01 4.60 -21.61
C GLN A 23 5.50 4.84 -21.90
N GLY A 24 6.28 3.76 -22.10
CA GLY A 24 7.70 3.85 -22.45
C GLY A 24 8.67 3.58 -21.29
N GLY A 25 8.22 2.85 -20.28
CA GLY A 25 9.05 2.34 -19.19
C GLY A 25 9.49 3.41 -18.19
N VAL A 26 10.34 2.98 -17.25
CA VAL A 26 10.79 3.79 -16.10
C VAL A 26 11.32 5.16 -16.52
N ARG A 27 12.08 5.24 -17.62
CA ARG A 27 12.69 6.51 -18.07
C ARG A 27 11.67 7.60 -18.37
N ARG A 28 10.53 7.25 -18.96
CA ARG A 28 9.48 8.20 -19.34
C ARG A 28 8.43 8.37 -18.25
N CYS A 29 8.14 7.31 -17.50
CA CYS A 29 7.00 7.28 -16.60
C CYS A 29 7.35 7.58 -15.13
N LEU A 30 8.61 7.41 -14.68
CA LEU A 30 8.96 7.54 -13.26
C LEU A 30 8.55 8.90 -12.67
N VAL A 31 8.93 10.01 -13.31
CA VAL A 31 8.62 11.36 -12.82
C VAL A 31 7.11 11.64 -12.85
N PRO A 32 6.37 11.39 -13.95
CA PRO A 32 4.91 11.51 -13.97
C PRO A 32 4.22 10.66 -12.89
N THR A 33 4.62 9.41 -12.69
CA THR A 33 4.02 8.51 -11.70
C THR A 33 4.31 8.97 -10.27
N MET A 34 5.52 9.47 -9.99
CA MET A 34 5.87 10.08 -8.70
C MET A 34 5.08 11.38 -8.43
N ARG A 35 4.73 12.14 -9.45
CA ARG A 35 3.84 13.31 -9.30
C ARG A 35 2.40 12.86 -9.04
N ALA A 36 1.93 11.84 -9.76
CA ALA A 36 0.59 11.31 -9.60
C ALA A 36 0.35 10.76 -8.18
N SER A 37 1.32 10.06 -7.60
CA SER A 37 1.20 9.53 -6.23
C SER A 37 0.98 10.61 -5.16
N ARG A 38 1.29 11.89 -5.47
CA ARG A 38 1.09 13.04 -4.58
C ARG A 38 -0.13 13.88 -4.94
N SER A 39 -0.41 14.03 -6.23
CA SER A 39 -1.45 14.96 -6.70
C SER A 39 -2.86 14.36 -6.75
N GLY A 40 -2.99 13.03 -6.67
CA GLY A 40 -4.29 12.35 -6.84
C GLY A 40 -4.76 12.25 -8.30
N HIS A 41 -3.95 12.73 -9.24
CA HIS A 41 -4.31 12.80 -10.66
C HIS A 41 -3.17 12.29 -11.55
N GLY A 42 -3.52 11.64 -12.65
CA GLY A 42 -2.58 11.19 -13.65
C GLY A 42 -2.86 9.76 -14.12
N ARG A 43 -2.11 9.33 -15.13
CA ARG A 43 -2.28 8.04 -15.81
C ARG A 43 -2.26 6.86 -14.85
N ALA A 44 -1.42 6.89 -13.82
CA ALA A 44 -1.32 5.82 -12.84
C ALA A 44 -2.67 5.49 -12.17
N TYR A 45 -3.54 6.47 -11.91
CA TYR A 45 -4.88 6.20 -11.36
C TYR A 45 -5.81 5.56 -12.38
N GLN A 46 -5.67 5.88 -13.67
CA GLN A 46 -6.42 5.21 -14.72
C GLN A 46 -6.01 3.75 -14.82
N ASP A 47 -4.71 3.46 -14.73
CA ASP A 47 -4.21 2.09 -14.76
C ASP A 47 -4.62 1.31 -13.49
N ILE A 48 -4.63 1.96 -12.32
CA ILE A 48 -5.14 1.37 -11.06
C ILE A 48 -6.63 1.04 -11.15
N GLU A 49 -7.46 1.98 -11.62
CA GLU A 49 -8.91 1.74 -11.77
C GLU A 49 -9.21 0.71 -12.87
N ALA A 50 -8.46 0.70 -13.98
CA ALA A 50 -8.60 -0.33 -15.00
C ALA A 50 -8.26 -1.72 -14.45
N ALA A 51 -7.20 -1.83 -13.62
CA ALA A 51 -6.85 -3.08 -12.95
C ALA A 51 -7.95 -3.53 -11.97
N ARG A 52 -8.52 -2.58 -11.22
CA ARG A 52 -9.65 -2.85 -10.33
C ARG A 52 -10.87 -3.37 -11.10
N THR A 53 -11.27 -2.67 -12.17
CA THR A 53 -12.39 -3.09 -13.02
C THR A 53 -12.17 -4.48 -13.60
N PHE A 54 -10.97 -4.75 -14.12
CA PHE A 54 -10.61 -6.07 -14.63
C PHE A 54 -10.76 -7.17 -13.58
N LEU A 55 -10.34 -6.91 -12.33
CA LEU A 55 -10.55 -7.86 -11.23
C LEU A 55 -12.04 -8.06 -10.94
N THR A 56 -12.83 -6.99 -10.85
CA THR A 56 -14.28 -7.09 -10.55
C THR A 56 -15.09 -7.79 -11.65
N GLU A 57 -14.64 -7.72 -12.90
CA GLU A 57 -15.28 -8.40 -14.03
C GLU A 57 -14.91 -9.89 -14.13
N SER A 58 -13.91 -10.34 -13.36
CA SER A 58 -13.53 -11.76 -13.31
C SER A 58 -14.61 -12.58 -12.59
N PRO A 59 -15.01 -13.75 -13.13
CA PRO A 59 -15.92 -14.66 -12.43
C PRO A 59 -15.33 -15.23 -11.14
N ASP A 60 -14.00 -15.15 -10.96
CA ASP A 60 -13.30 -15.60 -9.75
C ASP A 60 -13.26 -14.52 -8.65
N CYS A 61 -13.80 -13.32 -8.91
CA CYS A 61 -13.85 -12.23 -7.94
C CYS A 61 -15.15 -12.28 -7.14
N THR A 62 -15.05 -12.08 -5.83
CA THR A 62 -16.21 -12.00 -4.93
C THR A 62 -16.98 -10.69 -5.03
N GLY A 63 -16.50 -9.75 -5.85
CA GLY A 63 -16.98 -8.37 -5.94
C GLY A 63 -16.24 -7.40 -5.02
N ALA A 64 -15.65 -7.89 -3.92
CA ALA A 64 -14.84 -7.07 -3.01
C ALA A 64 -13.39 -6.94 -3.50
N VAL A 65 -12.86 -5.72 -3.54
CA VAL A 65 -11.51 -5.42 -4.02
C VAL A 65 -10.75 -4.52 -3.05
N GLY A 66 -9.61 -5.03 -2.58
CA GLY A 66 -8.64 -4.26 -1.80
C GLY A 66 -7.51 -3.71 -2.67
N ILE A 67 -6.84 -2.66 -2.16
CA ILE A 67 -5.60 -2.12 -2.73
C ILE A 67 -4.45 -2.27 -1.73
N ILE A 68 -3.29 -2.73 -2.19
CA ILE A 68 -2.06 -2.77 -1.38
C ILE A 68 -0.93 -2.03 -2.09
N GLY A 69 -0.18 -1.23 -1.32
CA GLY A 69 0.88 -0.40 -1.84
C GLY A 69 2.11 -0.35 -0.93
N PHE A 70 3.27 -0.13 -1.54
CA PHE A 70 4.56 -0.02 -0.85
C PHE A 70 5.33 1.21 -1.36
N CYS A 71 5.90 2.02 -0.47
CA CYS A 71 6.63 3.25 -0.84
C CYS A 71 5.73 4.18 -1.67
N MET A 72 6.10 4.46 -2.94
CA MET A 72 5.25 5.21 -3.87
C MET A 72 3.87 4.56 -4.04
N GLY A 73 3.80 3.22 -4.05
CA GLY A 73 2.53 2.49 -4.07
C GLY A 73 1.70 2.70 -2.81
N GLY A 74 2.34 2.89 -1.65
CA GLY A 74 1.65 3.17 -0.39
C GLY A 74 0.95 4.54 -0.42
N ALA A 75 1.57 5.53 -1.05
CA ALA A 75 0.94 6.82 -1.30
C ALA A 75 -0.27 6.68 -2.24
N PHE A 76 -0.17 5.85 -3.30
CA PHE A 76 -1.34 5.53 -4.14
C PHE A 76 -2.45 4.82 -3.36
N ALA A 77 -2.12 3.87 -2.47
CA ALA A 77 -3.12 3.18 -1.65
C ALA A 77 -3.88 4.16 -0.75
N LEU A 78 -3.18 5.10 -0.08
CA LEU A 78 -3.83 6.15 0.71
C LEU A 78 -4.69 7.09 -0.14
N MET A 79 -4.16 7.55 -1.28
CA MET A 79 -4.91 8.41 -2.20
C MET A 79 -6.15 7.73 -2.79
N SER A 80 -6.11 6.40 -2.97
CA SER A 80 -7.23 5.62 -3.49
C SER A 80 -8.26 5.25 -2.44
N ALA A 81 -7.88 5.15 -1.16
CA ALA A 81 -8.76 4.72 -0.08
C ALA A 81 -10.03 5.60 0.02
N GLY A 82 -9.89 6.92 -0.12
CA GLY A 82 -11.01 7.88 -0.09
C GLY A 82 -11.76 8.09 -1.40
N ARG A 83 -11.46 7.33 -2.48
CA ARG A 83 -12.12 7.51 -3.79
C ARG A 83 -13.41 6.72 -3.93
N GLY A 84 -13.74 5.88 -2.95
CA GLY A 84 -14.96 5.06 -2.94
C GLY A 84 -14.94 3.89 -3.93
N SER A 85 -13.77 3.51 -4.45
CA SER A 85 -13.62 2.40 -5.40
C SER A 85 -13.10 1.10 -4.77
N PHE A 86 -12.54 1.14 -3.56
CA PHE A 86 -11.95 -0.02 -2.89
C PHE A 86 -12.62 -0.33 -1.55
N ASP A 87 -12.63 -1.59 -1.15
CA ASP A 87 -13.24 -2.08 0.09
C ASP A 87 -12.26 -2.15 1.27
N ALA A 88 -10.96 -2.18 1.01
CA ALA A 88 -9.91 -2.04 2.02
C ALA A 88 -8.60 -1.55 1.38
N ALA A 89 -7.77 -0.85 2.16
CA ALA A 89 -6.47 -0.37 1.71
C ALA A 89 -5.35 -0.78 2.66
N SER A 90 -4.22 -1.23 2.09
CA SER A 90 -2.96 -1.45 2.80
C SER A 90 -1.89 -0.46 2.31
N ALA A 91 -1.47 0.43 3.20
CA ALA A 91 -0.46 1.46 2.93
C ALA A 91 0.84 1.20 3.70
N ASN A 92 1.88 0.77 3.00
CA ASN A 92 3.16 0.39 3.62
C ASN A 92 4.23 1.43 3.30
N TYR A 93 4.72 2.13 4.33
CA TYR A 93 5.72 3.20 4.26
C TYR A 93 5.47 4.16 3.08
N GLY A 94 4.19 4.55 2.93
CA GLY A 94 3.73 5.50 1.93
C GLY A 94 3.82 6.93 2.45
N MET A 95 4.21 7.85 1.56
CA MET A 95 4.12 9.28 1.86
C MET A 95 2.65 9.66 2.11
N LEU A 96 2.39 10.43 3.16
CA LEU A 96 1.06 10.94 3.42
C LEU A 96 0.67 11.97 2.36
N PRO A 97 -0.57 11.96 1.90
CA PRO A 97 -1.05 12.97 0.97
C PRO A 97 -1.17 14.34 1.63
N GLU A 98 -1.03 15.39 0.82
CA GLU A 98 -1.43 16.73 1.25
C GLU A 98 -2.94 16.77 1.49
N GLN A 99 -3.39 17.57 2.47
CA GLN A 99 -4.81 17.63 2.88
C GLN A 99 -5.35 16.24 3.29
N LEU A 100 -4.60 15.53 4.14
CA LEU A 100 -4.87 14.17 4.58
C LEU A 100 -6.34 13.91 4.95
N ASP A 101 -6.93 14.75 5.80
CA ASP A 101 -8.32 14.60 6.26
C ASP A 101 -9.32 14.67 5.09
N ARG A 102 -9.06 15.53 4.09
CA ARG A 102 -9.89 15.64 2.89
C ARG A 102 -9.73 14.42 1.98
N VAL A 103 -8.51 13.92 1.83
CA VAL A 103 -8.22 12.76 0.98
C VAL A 103 -8.81 11.49 1.56
N LEU A 104 -8.82 11.34 2.89
CA LEU A 104 -9.32 10.15 3.58
C LEU A 104 -10.79 10.26 3.99
N ALA A 105 -11.47 11.37 3.69
CA ALA A 105 -12.89 11.52 3.98
C ALA A 105 -13.70 10.43 3.26
N GLY A 106 -14.42 9.61 4.01
CA GLY A 106 -15.15 8.46 3.47
C GLY A 106 -14.26 7.33 2.95
N ALA A 107 -13.02 7.24 3.43
CA ALA A 107 -12.12 6.16 3.07
C ALA A 107 -12.65 4.79 3.51
N CYS A 108 -12.33 3.77 2.73
CA CYS A 108 -12.47 2.38 3.14
C CYS A 108 -11.53 2.06 4.32
N PRO A 109 -11.73 0.93 5.03
CA PRO A 109 -10.84 0.49 6.09
C PRO A 109 -9.35 0.49 5.67
N VAL A 110 -8.48 1.02 6.54
CA VAL A 110 -7.04 1.19 6.24
C VAL A 110 -6.14 0.45 7.23
N VAL A 111 -5.30 -0.45 6.74
CA VAL A 111 -4.16 -1.00 7.49
C VAL A 111 -2.86 -0.38 7.00
N ALA A 112 -2.03 0.11 7.92
CA ALA A 112 -0.78 0.76 7.56
C ALA A 112 0.40 0.35 8.44
N SER A 113 1.60 0.39 7.84
CA SER A 113 2.84 -0.04 8.46
C SER A 113 4.00 0.90 8.12
N TYR A 114 4.63 1.48 9.13
CA TYR A 114 5.72 2.46 9.01
C TYR A 114 6.95 2.04 9.82
N GLY A 115 8.15 2.42 9.39
CA GLY A 115 9.39 2.16 10.13
C GLY A 115 9.80 3.39 10.96
N GLY A 116 10.06 3.21 12.25
CA GLY A 116 10.48 4.31 13.14
C GLY A 116 11.88 4.85 12.86
N ARG A 117 12.71 4.09 12.13
CA ARG A 117 14.02 4.56 11.61
C ARG A 117 13.92 5.23 10.24
N ASP A 118 12.72 5.29 9.65
CA ASP A 118 12.51 5.97 8.38
C ASP A 118 12.44 7.49 8.58
N ARG A 119 13.57 8.15 8.37
CA ARG A 119 13.68 9.61 8.52
C ARG A 119 12.84 10.39 7.51
N MET A 120 12.45 9.78 6.39
CA MET A 120 11.62 10.44 5.36
C MET A 120 10.15 10.51 5.76
N LEU A 121 9.71 9.63 6.65
CA LEU A 121 8.32 9.48 7.08
C LEU A 121 8.16 9.66 8.60
N LYS A 122 9.02 10.47 9.21
CA LYS A 122 8.99 10.72 10.64
C LYS A 122 7.64 11.31 11.04
N GLY A 123 6.94 10.64 11.96
CA GLY A 123 5.62 11.05 12.45
C GLY A 123 4.44 10.64 11.57
N ALA A 124 4.69 10.05 10.39
CA ALA A 124 3.62 9.69 9.45
C ALA A 124 2.63 8.67 10.03
N ALA A 125 3.09 7.71 10.84
CA ALA A 125 2.21 6.74 11.47
C ALA A 125 1.21 7.42 12.42
N ALA A 126 1.72 8.24 13.34
CA ALA A 126 0.89 8.94 14.32
C ALA A 126 -0.07 9.95 13.65
N GLU A 127 0.39 10.65 12.61
CA GLU A 127 -0.44 11.60 11.85
C GLU A 127 -1.57 10.88 11.10
N LEU A 128 -1.27 9.76 10.44
CA LEU A 128 -2.27 8.94 9.74
C LEU A 128 -3.30 8.35 10.71
N ASP A 129 -2.84 7.74 11.80
CA ASP A 129 -3.69 7.16 12.85
C ASP A 129 -4.67 8.21 13.40
N SER A 130 -4.14 9.38 13.76
CA SER A 130 -4.96 10.49 14.26
C SER A 130 -5.98 10.98 13.22
N ALA A 131 -5.63 10.99 11.94
CA ALA A 131 -6.55 11.41 10.88
C ALA A 131 -7.67 10.40 10.64
N LEU A 132 -7.34 9.11 10.59
CA LEU A 132 -8.32 8.03 10.43
C LEU A 132 -9.29 7.99 11.63
N GLU A 133 -8.78 8.17 12.84
CA GLU A 133 -9.60 8.30 14.06
C GLU A 133 -10.56 9.49 13.99
N ARG A 134 -10.07 10.69 13.64
CA ARG A 134 -10.93 11.90 13.48
C ARG A 134 -12.05 11.70 12.46
N LEU A 135 -11.78 10.93 11.41
CA LEU A 135 -12.73 10.66 10.33
C LEU A 135 -13.65 9.47 10.60
N GLY A 136 -13.44 8.73 11.70
CA GLY A 136 -14.19 7.52 12.02
C GLY A 136 -13.95 6.38 11.02
N VAL A 137 -12.78 6.34 10.37
CA VAL A 137 -12.41 5.28 9.43
C VAL A 137 -11.86 4.09 10.22
N VAL A 138 -12.34 2.87 9.94
CA VAL A 138 -11.78 1.65 10.55
C VAL A 138 -10.31 1.52 10.16
N HIS A 139 -9.42 1.37 11.13
CA HIS A 139 -7.99 1.35 10.84
C HIS A 139 -7.14 0.49 11.78
N ASP A 140 -5.97 0.12 11.27
CA ASP A 140 -4.87 -0.47 12.04
C ASP A 140 -3.54 0.12 11.54
N VAL A 141 -3.02 1.13 12.24
CA VAL A 141 -1.74 1.78 11.91
C VAL A 141 -0.67 1.38 12.92
N LYS A 142 0.51 0.96 12.43
CA LYS A 142 1.62 0.58 13.30
C LYS A 142 2.94 1.13 12.82
N GLU A 143 3.70 1.67 13.77
CA GLU A 143 5.11 2.01 13.61
C GLU A 143 5.99 0.92 14.23
N TYR A 144 7.03 0.52 13.50
CA TYR A 144 8.02 -0.47 13.94
C TYR A 144 9.33 0.26 14.30
N PRO A 145 9.65 0.46 15.59
CA PRO A 145 10.72 1.37 16.00
C PRO A 145 12.11 1.04 15.43
N GLN A 146 12.38 -0.24 15.15
CA GLN A 146 13.68 -0.71 14.66
C GLN A 146 13.75 -0.87 13.14
N ALA A 147 12.62 -0.81 12.45
CA ALA A 147 12.57 -0.88 11.00
C ALA A 147 12.73 0.52 10.39
N GLY A 148 13.31 0.62 9.20
CA GLY A 148 13.25 1.84 8.40
C GLY A 148 12.55 1.61 7.07
N HIS A 149 12.87 2.40 6.05
CA HIS A 149 12.14 2.36 4.79
C HIS A 149 12.29 1.00 4.08
N ALA A 150 11.23 0.55 3.40
CA ALA A 150 11.22 -0.68 2.61
C ALA A 150 11.45 -1.99 3.40
N PHE A 151 11.09 -2.01 4.68
CA PHE A 151 11.33 -3.15 5.56
C PHE A 151 10.53 -4.42 5.24
N LEU A 152 9.40 -4.31 4.52
CA LEU A 152 8.62 -5.46 4.04
C LEU A 152 9.23 -6.14 2.81
N ASN A 153 10.35 -5.64 2.27
CA ASN A 153 11.08 -6.33 1.21
C ASN A 153 11.88 -7.50 1.80
N ASP A 154 12.03 -8.59 1.05
CA ASP A 154 12.86 -9.74 1.48
C ASP A 154 14.37 -9.51 1.22
N THR A 155 14.67 -8.58 0.32
CA THR A 155 16.02 -8.33 -0.18
C THR A 155 16.37 -6.86 -0.08
N GLU A 156 17.65 -6.60 0.07
CA GLU A 156 18.18 -5.24 0.07
C GLU A 156 17.79 -4.45 -1.18
N VAL A 157 17.46 -3.18 -0.95
CA VAL A 157 17.04 -2.24 -2.00
C VAL A 157 18.28 -1.63 -2.65
N GLY A 158 18.19 -1.34 -3.95
CA GLY A 158 19.19 -0.58 -4.69
C GLY A 158 20.38 -1.40 -5.24
N PRO A 159 21.23 -0.76 -6.06
CA PRO A 159 22.42 -1.39 -6.64
C PRO A 159 23.37 -1.91 -5.55
N ARG A 160 23.96 -3.10 -5.75
CA ARG A 160 24.93 -3.71 -4.81
C ARG A 160 25.94 -2.73 -4.19
N PRO A 161 26.62 -1.84 -4.95
CA PRO A 161 27.58 -0.91 -4.36
C PRO A 161 26.97 0.13 -3.41
N LEU A 162 25.68 0.45 -3.55
CA LEU A 162 24.96 1.42 -2.72
C LEU A 162 24.32 0.81 -1.47
N ARG A 163 24.23 -0.52 -1.38
CA ARG A 163 23.54 -1.21 -0.27
C ARG A 163 24.09 -0.89 1.12
N PRO A 164 25.42 -0.83 1.36
CA PRO A 164 25.95 -0.46 2.68
C PRO A 164 25.47 0.93 3.12
N LEU A 165 25.44 1.90 2.20
CA LEU A 165 24.95 3.24 2.47
C LEU A 165 23.44 3.24 2.77
N LEU A 166 22.65 2.50 1.98
CA LEU A 166 21.20 2.41 2.18
C LEU A 166 20.83 1.78 3.53
N ARG A 167 21.59 0.76 4.00
CA ARG A 167 21.44 0.20 5.35
C ARG A 167 21.68 1.25 6.43
N VAL A 168 22.72 2.07 6.29
CA VAL A 168 23.03 3.15 7.24
C VAL A 168 21.90 4.17 7.30
N THR A 169 21.20 4.41 6.18
CA THR A 169 20.00 5.26 6.16
C THR A 169 18.73 4.58 6.70
N GLY A 170 18.84 3.34 7.20
CA GLY A 170 17.72 2.55 7.70
C GLY A 170 16.87 1.89 6.60
N MET A 171 17.28 1.95 5.34
CA MET A 171 16.52 1.38 4.22
C MET A 171 16.92 -0.08 4.00
N GLY A 172 15.94 -0.98 4.00
CA GLY A 172 16.18 -2.40 3.74
C GLY A 172 15.29 -3.33 4.58
N PRO A 173 15.41 -4.65 4.35
CA PRO A 173 14.59 -5.67 5.00
C PRO A 173 14.69 -5.63 6.53
N HIS A 174 13.57 -5.86 7.21
CA HIS A 174 13.55 -6.16 8.65
C HIS A 174 12.60 -7.35 8.90
N PRO A 175 13.10 -8.60 8.96
CA PRO A 175 12.27 -9.81 8.93
C PRO A 175 11.17 -9.88 10.00
N GLU A 176 11.47 -9.51 11.25
CA GLU A 176 10.49 -9.57 12.34
C GLU A 176 9.32 -8.59 12.14
N ALA A 177 9.65 -7.32 11.86
CA ALA A 177 8.66 -6.29 11.51
C ALA A 177 7.87 -6.67 10.25
N ALA A 178 8.54 -7.24 9.23
CA ALA A 178 7.87 -7.68 8.01
C ALA A 178 6.88 -8.82 8.27
N ALA A 179 7.24 -9.80 9.09
CA ALA A 179 6.37 -10.92 9.46
C ALA A 179 5.11 -10.44 10.20
N ASP A 180 5.27 -9.51 11.13
CA ASP A 180 4.13 -8.93 11.85
C ASP A 180 3.25 -8.04 10.96
N ALA A 181 3.87 -7.19 10.13
CA ALA A 181 3.14 -6.34 9.19
C ALA A 181 2.32 -7.17 8.20
N TRP A 182 2.89 -8.25 7.68
CA TRP A 182 2.15 -9.16 6.80
C TRP A 182 0.99 -9.87 7.48
N ARG A 183 1.17 -10.36 8.73
CA ARG A 183 0.03 -10.93 9.49
C ARG A 183 -1.10 -9.93 9.66
N ARG A 184 -0.77 -8.68 10.03
CA ARG A 184 -1.77 -7.61 10.19
C ARG A 184 -2.50 -7.34 8.88
N ILE A 185 -1.78 -7.21 7.77
CA ILE A 185 -2.36 -7.01 6.44
C ILE A 185 -3.31 -8.15 6.06
N GLU A 186 -2.87 -9.40 6.20
CA GLU A 186 -3.67 -10.58 5.86
C GLU A 186 -4.92 -10.67 6.74
N THR A 187 -4.79 -10.46 8.05
CA THR A 187 -5.92 -10.46 8.98
C THR A 187 -6.93 -9.36 8.64
N PHE A 188 -6.43 -8.17 8.30
CA PHE A 188 -7.27 -7.02 7.96
C PHE A 188 -8.01 -7.26 6.65
N PHE A 189 -7.32 -7.77 5.63
CA PHE A 189 -7.96 -8.12 4.35
C PHE A 189 -8.92 -9.30 4.49
N ASP A 190 -8.64 -10.30 5.33
CA ASP A 190 -9.60 -11.35 5.65
C ASP A 190 -10.87 -10.76 6.25
N THR A 191 -10.74 -9.83 7.19
CA THR A 191 -11.88 -9.20 7.86
C THR A 191 -12.73 -8.36 6.91
N HIS A 192 -12.10 -7.64 5.97
CA HIS A 192 -12.79 -6.64 5.16
C HIS A 192 -13.11 -7.07 3.72
N LEU A 193 -12.42 -8.08 3.18
CA LEU A 193 -12.62 -8.53 1.78
C LEU A 193 -13.24 -9.92 1.69
N LYS A 194 -13.05 -10.79 2.68
CA LYS A 194 -13.71 -12.10 2.69
C LYS A 194 -15.08 -11.93 3.33
N GLN A 195 -16.12 -11.83 2.49
CA GLN A 195 -17.50 -11.88 2.96
C GLN A 195 -17.72 -13.16 3.79
N PRO A 196 -18.48 -13.12 4.89
CA PRO A 196 -18.91 -14.35 5.54
C PRO A 196 -19.69 -15.17 4.52
N THR A 197 -19.33 -16.44 4.38
CA THR A 197 -20.09 -17.38 3.56
C THR A 197 -21.48 -17.47 4.17
N THR A 198 -22.45 -16.76 3.62
CA THR A 198 -23.86 -17.07 3.87
C THR A 198 -24.11 -18.42 3.22
N SER A 199 -23.96 -19.48 4.01
CA SER A 199 -24.50 -20.80 3.69
C SER A 199 -26.00 -20.61 3.45
N GLY A 200 -26.44 -20.83 2.21
CA GLY A 200 -27.85 -20.87 1.83
C GLY A 200 -28.56 -22.06 2.42
#